data_AF-A0A938VCT4-F1
#
_entry.id   AF-A0A938VCT4-F1
#
_cell.length_a   1.000
_cell.length_b   1.000
_cell.length_c   1.000
_cell.angle_alpha   90.00
_cell.angle_beta   90.00
_cell.angle_gamma   90.00
#
_symmetry.space_group_name_H-M   'P 1'
#
loop_
_entity.id
_entity.type
_entity.pdbx_description
1 polymer ?
#
loop_
_entity_poly.entity_id
_entity_poly.type
_entity_poly.pdbx_seq_one_letter_code
_entity_poly.pdbx_strand_id
1 'polypeptide(L)'
;MRPRSGAAQSRPRPASPGIRLRAASATSTTPWWDRRSPVAVDEPRPNLTHLDASGRPRMVDVGEKPETDRTATASGSIHMAAATLRAVRSHAIAKGDVLAVAQTAAIMAAKRTWELVPMCHPLLLSGIHADFIDDGATMLTLSVTVRTRGRTGVEMEALTAVSVGLLTVYDMCKAIDRGMTIGNVRLDVKEGGQSGTWRRDAAP
;
A
#
# COMPACT_ATOMS: atom_id res chain seq x y z
N MET A 1 -50.27 52.10 3.80
CA MET A 1 -49.06 52.09 4.66
C MET A 1 -48.26 50.81 4.39
N ARG A 2 -47.11 50.90 3.71
CA ARG A 2 -46.00 49.91 3.81
C ARG A 2 -44.99 50.48 4.83
N PRO A 3 -43.93 49.78 5.30
CA PRO A 3 -43.44 48.40 5.04
C PRO A 3 -43.13 47.62 6.37
N ARG A 4 -42.65 46.36 6.41
CA ARG A 4 -41.23 45.97 6.35
C ARG A 4 -40.98 44.46 6.49
N SER A 5 -39.97 44.00 5.73
CA SER A 5 -38.96 42.92 5.94
C SER A 5 -39.37 41.61 6.63
N GLY A 6 -39.14 40.40 6.10
CA GLY A 6 -38.01 39.99 5.25
C GLY A 6 -36.84 39.48 6.11
N ALA A 7 -36.95 38.26 6.64
CA ALA A 7 -35.83 37.52 7.21
C ALA A 7 -35.97 36.03 6.83
N ALA A 8 -35.26 35.63 5.77
CA ALA A 8 -35.11 34.23 5.41
C ALA A 8 -34.16 33.57 6.41
N GLN A 9 -34.67 32.67 7.24
CA GLN A 9 -33.86 31.85 8.14
C GLN A 9 -33.08 30.81 7.32
N SER A 10 -31.76 30.93 7.31
CA SER A 10 -30.84 29.95 6.71
C SER A 10 -30.91 28.64 7.49
N ARG A 11 -31.36 27.56 6.84
CA ARG A 11 -31.28 26.20 7.39
C ARG A 11 -29.81 25.77 7.50
N PRO A 12 -29.35 25.19 8.64
CA PRO A 12 -28.02 24.61 8.73
C PRO A 12 -27.92 23.37 7.82
N ARG A 13 -26.79 23.21 7.13
CA ARG A 13 -26.46 22.02 6.35
C ARG A 13 -26.29 20.82 7.29
N PRO A 14 -26.82 19.62 6.97
CA PRO A 14 -26.54 18.43 7.75
C PRO A 14 -25.05 18.07 7.66
N ALA A 15 -24.45 17.78 8.81
CA ALA A 15 -23.08 17.28 8.89
C ALA A 15 -22.97 15.91 8.20
N SER A 16 -21.91 15.72 7.40
CA SER A 16 -21.60 14.45 6.75
C SER A 16 -21.47 13.33 7.80
N PRO A 17 -22.09 12.16 7.61
CA PRO A 17 -22.00 11.09 8.59
C PRO A 17 -20.56 10.53 8.60
N GLY A 18 -19.84 10.80 9.70
CA GLY A 18 -18.55 10.19 9.97
C GLY A 18 -18.65 8.66 10.01
N ILE A 19 -17.63 7.99 9.49
CA ILE A 19 -17.49 6.54 9.47
C ILE A 19 -17.59 6.02 10.90
N ARG A 20 -18.64 5.25 11.21
CA ARG A 20 -18.77 4.51 12.47
C ARG A 20 -18.28 3.08 12.25
N LEU A 21 -17.19 2.72 12.91
CA LEU A 21 -16.76 1.33 13.05
C LEU A 21 -17.79 0.59 13.93
N ARG A 22 -18.39 -0.49 13.41
CA ARG A 22 -19.19 -1.42 14.22
C ARG A 22 -18.26 -2.39 14.95
N ALA A 23 -18.45 -2.54 16.25
CA ALA A 23 -17.74 -3.52 17.06
C ALA A 23 -18.28 -4.94 16.79
N ALA A 24 -17.38 -5.90 16.54
CA ALA A 24 -17.67 -7.32 16.64
C ALA A 24 -17.52 -7.77 18.10
N SER A 25 -18.39 -8.69 18.53
CA SER A 25 -18.57 -9.12 19.91
C SER A 25 -17.37 -9.88 20.51
N ALA A 26 -17.04 -9.47 21.74
CA ALA A 26 -16.18 -10.01 22.79
C ALA A 26 -15.60 -11.43 22.65
N THR A 27 -14.26 -11.52 22.68
CA THR A 27 -13.47 -12.02 23.83
C THR A 27 -11.98 -11.75 23.61
N SER A 28 -11.54 -10.53 23.96
CA SER A 28 -10.16 -10.10 24.29
C SER A 28 -10.17 -8.57 24.33
N THR A 29 -10.07 -7.98 25.52
CA THR A 29 -10.36 -6.55 25.78
C THR A 29 -9.18 -5.61 25.59
N THR A 30 -8.06 -6.06 25.03
CA THR A 30 -6.98 -5.15 24.64
C THR A 30 -6.67 -5.38 23.17
N PRO A 31 -7.01 -4.40 22.30
CA PRO A 31 -6.58 -4.45 20.93
C PRO A 31 -5.07 -4.62 20.82
N TRP A 32 -4.59 -5.35 19.81
CA TRP A 32 -3.15 -5.52 19.62
C TRP A 32 -2.42 -4.18 19.39
N TRP A 33 -3.12 -3.15 18.89
CA TRP A 33 -2.60 -1.79 18.74
C TRP A 33 -2.57 -0.97 20.05
N ASP A 34 -3.21 -1.47 21.11
CA ASP A 34 -3.24 -0.85 22.45
C ASP A 34 -2.25 -1.54 23.42
N ARG A 35 -1.54 -2.59 22.96
CA ARG A 35 -0.38 -3.13 23.67
C ARG A 35 0.83 -2.23 23.46
N ARG A 36 0.85 -1.07 24.11
CA ARG A 36 2.09 -0.30 24.26
C ARG A 36 2.99 -1.05 25.24
N SER A 37 3.85 -1.92 24.72
CA SER A 37 5.08 -2.26 25.44
C SER A 37 5.91 -0.98 25.52
N PRO A 38 6.32 -0.51 26.71
CA PRO A 38 7.26 0.61 26.80
C PRO A 38 8.62 0.08 26.35
N VAL A 39 8.89 0.15 25.05
CA VAL A 39 10.27 0.07 24.57
C VAL A 39 10.92 1.38 24.99
N ALA A 40 11.77 1.33 26.01
CA ALA A 40 12.64 2.44 26.35
C ALA A 40 13.43 2.82 25.10
N VAL A 41 13.21 4.02 24.58
CA VAL A 41 13.93 4.56 23.42
C VAL A 41 14.84 5.66 23.90
N ASP A 42 16.09 5.31 24.14
CA ASP A 42 17.15 6.22 24.58
C ASP A 42 18.04 6.68 23.41
N GLU A 43 17.47 6.80 22.21
CA GLU A 43 18.18 7.34 21.04
C GLU A 43 17.40 8.48 20.37
N PRO A 44 18.07 9.57 19.97
CA PRO A 44 17.44 10.70 19.32
C PRO A 44 16.92 10.27 17.95
N ARG A 45 15.61 10.02 17.84
CA ARG A 45 14.97 9.74 16.56
C ARG A 45 15.08 11.00 15.69
N PRO A 46 15.59 10.92 14.45
CA PRO A 46 15.43 12.03 13.52
C PRO A 46 13.92 12.29 13.39
N ASN A 47 13.51 13.54 13.62
CA ASN A 47 12.12 14.00 13.60
C ASN A 47 11.47 13.78 12.22
N LEU A 48 11.12 12.54 11.90
CA LEU A 48 10.39 12.12 10.70
C LEU A 48 8.92 11.93 11.08
N THR A 49 8.29 12.99 11.57
CA THR A 49 6.88 12.94 11.93
C THR A 49 6.03 13.42 10.75
N HIS A 50 5.16 12.54 10.23
CA HIS A 50 4.02 12.92 9.38
C HIS A 50 2.97 13.74 10.15
N LEU A 51 3.35 14.34 11.28
CA LEU A 51 2.51 15.13 12.15
C LEU A 51 3.18 16.49 12.34
N ASP A 52 2.39 17.57 12.28
CA ASP A 52 2.83 18.91 12.64
C ASP A 52 2.94 19.09 14.17
N ALA A 53 3.34 20.29 14.61
CA ALA A 53 3.48 20.62 16.03
C ALA A 53 2.16 20.53 16.82
N SER A 54 1.02 20.48 16.13
CA SER A 54 -0.32 20.30 16.70
C SER A 54 -0.84 18.86 16.60
N GLY A 55 -0.03 17.93 16.08
CA GLY A 55 -0.41 16.54 15.90
C GLY A 55 -1.27 16.26 14.67
N ARG A 56 -1.36 17.19 13.71
CA ARG A 56 -2.14 16.99 12.47
C ARG A 56 -1.29 16.39 11.35
N PRO A 57 -1.88 15.53 10.49
CA PRO A 57 -1.17 14.96 9.35
C PRO A 57 -0.54 16.03 8.45
N ARG A 58 0.73 15.86 8.12
CA ARG A 58 1.46 16.67 7.14
C ARG A 58 2.35 15.80 6.26
N MET A 59 2.49 16.21 5.00
CA MET A 59 3.54 15.72 4.12
C MET A 59 4.86 16.38 4.54
N VAL A 60 5.92 15.58 4.69
CA VAL A 60 7.24 16.09 5.11
C VAL A 60 7.86 16.88 3.96
N ASP A 61 8.37 18.08 4.24
CA ASP A 61 9.12 18.83 3.23
C ASP A 61 10.47 18.13 2.93
N VAL A 62 10.76 17.96 1.64
CA VAL A 62 11.98 17.34 1.14
C VAL A 62 12.74 18.27 0.18
N GLY A 63 12.31 19.53 0.03
CA GLY A 63 12.84 20.49 -0.95
C GLY A 63 14.31 20.86 -0.78
N GLU A 64 14.89 20.67 0.41
CA GLU A 64 16.33 20.88 0.66
C GLU A 64 17.16 19.59 0.55
N LYS A 65 16.51 18.41 0.47
CA LYS A 65 17.22 17.13 0.34
C LYS A 65 17.75 16.98 -1.10
N PRO A 66 19.00 16.52 -1.29
CA PRO A 66 19.54 16.28 -2.63
C PRO A 66 18.80 15.14 -3.34
N GLU A 67 18.78 15.20 -4.66
CA GLU A 67 18.30 14.09 -5.49
C GLU A 67 19.37 13.01 -5.62
N THR A 68 18.99 11.77 -5.36
CA THR A 68 19.85 10.59 -5.48
C THR A 68 19.09 9.48 -6.20
N ASP A 69 19.81 8.52 -6.77
CA ASP A 69 19.19 7.27 -7.23
C ASP A 69 18.64 6.50 -6.04
N ARG A 70 17.44 5.97 -6.21
CA ARG A 70 16.69 5.26 -5.18
C ARG A 70 15.98 4.06 -5.78
N THR A 71 16.08 2.94 -5.09
CA THR A 71 15.47 1.68 -5.49
C THR A 71 14.74 1.08 -4.30
N ALA A 72 13.59 0.46 -4.52
CA ALA A 72 12.93 -0.37 -3.54
C ALA A 72 12.37 -1.63 -4.21
N THR A 73 12.54 -2.78 -3.56
CA THR A 73 11.95 -4.05 -3.94
C THR A 73 11.01 -4.50 -2.84
N ALA A 74 9.78 -4.83 -3.19
CA ALA A 74 8.81 -5.44 -2.30
C ALA A 74 8.28 -6.73 -2.89
N SER A 75 7.87 -7.66 -2.03
CA SER A 75 7.20 -8.89 -2.44
C SER A 75 5.95 -9.13 -1.63
N GLY A 76 5.08 -9.99 -2.16
CA GLY A 76 3.91 -10.51 -1.48
C GLY A 76 3.45 -11.80 -2.15
N SER A 77 2.62 -12.58 -1.46
CA SER A 77 2.12 -13.84 -1.97
C SER A 77 0.60 -13.93 -1.95
N ILE A 78 0.06 -14.75 -2.83
CA ILE A 78 -1.34 -15.17 -2.81
C ILE A 78 -1.40 -16.70 -2.80
N HIS A 79 -2.04 -17.24 -1.77
CA HIS A 79 -2.34 -18.67 -1.66
C HIS A 79 -3.69 -18.97 -2.32
N MET A 80 -3.76 -20.06 -3.06
CA MET A 80 -4.93 -20.51 -3.83
C MET A 80 -4.97 -22.04 -3.90
N ALA A 81 -6.10 -22.60 -4.33
CA ALA A 81 -6.17 -24.03 -4.60
C ALA A 81 -5.21 -24.43 -5.72
N ALA A 82 -4.65 -25.65 -5.64
CA ALA A 82 -3.73 -26.15 -6.67
C ALA A 82 -4.35 -26.18 -8.08
N ALA A 83 -5.67 -26.39 -8.17
CA ALA A 83 -6.40 -26.32 -9.43
C ALA A 83 -6.41 -24.89 -10.01
N THR A 84 -6.54 -23.87 -9.17
CA THR A 84 -6.48 -22.46 -9.55
C THR A 84 -5.10 -22.10 -10.10
N LEU A 85 -4.03 -22.48 -9.39
CA LEU A 85 -2.66 -22.21 -9.84
C LEU A 85 -2.35 -22.90 -11.17
N ARG A 86 -2.79 -24.16 -11.35
CA ARG A 86 -2.68 -24.84 -12.65
C ARG A 86 -3.40 -24.09 -13.76
N ALA A 87 -4.62 -23.61 -13.50
CA ALA A 87 -5.39 -22.86 -14.49
C ALA A 87 -4.73 -21.52 -14.86
N VAL A 88 -4.08 -20.85 -13.90
CA VAL A 88 -3.26 -19.65 -14.15
C VAL A 88 -2.09 -20.00 -15.08
N ARG A 89 -1.32 -21.05 -14.77
CA ARG A 89 -0.16 -21.47 -15.58
C ARG A 89 -0.54 -21.91 -17.00
N SER A 90 -1.67 -22.59 -17.14
CA SER A 90 -2.14 -23.08 -18.43
C SER A 90 -2.98 -22.06 -19.21
N HIS A 91 -3.08 -20.81 -18.75
CA HIS A 91 -3.89 -19.76 -19.37
C HIS A 91 -5.37 -20.17 -19.56
N ALA A 92 -5.89 -21.00 -18.66
CA ALA A 92 -7.24 -21.57 -18.74
C ALA A 92 -8.29 -20.78 -17.96
N ILE A 93 -7.97 -19.55 -17.54
CA ILE A 93 -8.89 -18.64 -16.87
C ILE A 93 -9.72 -17.91 -17.93
N ALA A 94 -11.05 -17.98 -17.84
CA ALA A 94 -11.96 -17.39 -18.83
C ALA A 94 -11.82 -15.87 -19.02
N LYS A 95 -11.22 -15.17 -18.04
CA LYS A 95 -10.96 -13.73 -18.09
C LYS A 95 -9.69 -13.34 -18.86
N GLY A 96 -8.91 -14.32 -19.34
CA GLY A 96 -7.67 -14.10 -20.08
C GLY A 96 -6.41 -14.33 -19.25
N ASP A 97 -5.29 -13.77 -19.72
CA ASP A 97 -3.97 -13.91 -19.09
C ASP A 97 -3.92 -13.17 -17.75
N VAL A 98 -3.93 -13.94 -16.67
CA VAL A 98 -3.92 -13.43 -15.30
C VAL A 98 -2.62 -12.69 -14.99
N LEU A 99 -1.48 -13.22 -15.40
CA LEU A 99 -0.17 -12.68 -15.02
C LEU A 99 0.10 -11.37 -15.78
N ALA A 100 -0.22 -11.32 -17.08
CA ALA A 100 -0.06 -10.09 -17.86
C ALA A 100 -0.96 -8.95 -17.35
N VAL A 101 -2.21 -9.25 -17.00
CA VAL A 101 -3.14 -8.25 -16.46
C VAL A 101 -2.69 -7.79 -15.06
N ALA A 102 -2.26 -8.72 -14.20
CA ALA A 102 -1.74 -8.39 -12.88
C ALA A 102 -0.43 -7.59 -12.94
N GLN A 103 0.47 -7.89 -13.89
CA GLN A 103 1.69 -7.11 -14.13
C GLN A 103 1.37 -5.67 -14.54
N THR A 104 0.43 -5.50 -15.48
CA THR A 104 -0.04 -4.19 -15.92
C THR A 104 -0.63 -3.39 -14.74
N ALA A 105 -1.46 -4.04 -13.92
CA ALA A 105 -2.04 -3.43 -12.74
C ALA A 105 -0.99 -3.00 -11.71
N ALA A 106 0.04 -3.82 -11.45
CA ALA A 106 1.15 -3.47 -10.57
C ALA A 106 1.91 -2.22 -11.09
N ILE A 107 2.21 -2.16 -12.39
CA ILE A 107 2.89 -1.01 -13.01
C ILE A 107 2.02 0.26 -12.90
N MET A 108 0.71 0.15 -13.15
CA MET A 108 -0.21 1.27 -13.01
C MET A 108 -0.32 1.75 -11.56
N ALA A 109 -0.37 0.81 -10.61
CA ALA A 109 -0.48 1.11 -9.19
C ALA A 109 0.75 1.84 -8.64
N ALA A 110 1.97 1.40 -9.00
CA ALA A 110 3.20 2.12 -8.65
C ALA A 110 3.12 3.61 -9.03
N LYS A 111 2.71 3.91 -10.27
CA LYS A 111 2.59 5.30 -10.78
C LYS A 111 1.54 6.15 -10.08
N ARG A 112 0.56 5.52 -9.41
CA ARG A 112 -0.57 6.19 -8.74
C ARG A 112 -0.50 6.09 -7.21
N THR A 113 0.66 5.71 -6.66
CA THR A 113 0.85 5.53 -5.22
C THR A 113 0.51 6.78 -4.42
N TRP A 114 0.95 7.95 -4.88
CA TRP A 114 0.69 9.24 -4.22
C TRP A 114 -0.80 9.64 -4.24
N GLU A 115 -1.61 9.09 -5.14
CA GLU A 115 -3.06 9.29 -5.14
C GLU A 115 -3.77 8.43 -4.09
N LEU A 116 -3.14 7.31 -3.68
CA LEU A 116 -3.72 6.32 -2.77
C LEU A 116 -3.22 6.48 -1.34
N VAL A 117 -1.93 6.82 -1.16
CA VAL A 117 -1.28 6.98 0.14
C VAL A 117 -1.17 8.48 0.44
N PRO A 118 -1.99 9.04 1.36
CA PRO A 118 -2.24 10.49 1.42
C PRO A 118 -1.01 11.39 1.57
N MET A 119 0.02 10.93 2.28
CA MET A 119 1.21 11.72 2.59
C MET A 119 2.44 11.36 1.74
N CYS A 120 2.26 10.54 0.69
CA CYS A 120 3.33 10.27 -0.27
C CYS A 120 3.51 11.43 -1.25
N HIS A 121 4.76 11.76 -1.55
CA HIS A 121 5.10 12.74 -2.58
C HIS A 121 4.80 12.17 -3.97
N PRO A 122 4.37 13.00 -4.93
CA PRO A 122 4.40 12.61 -6.34
C PRO A 122 5.84 12.45 -6.79
N LEU A 123 6.18 11.30 -7.38
CA LEU A 123 7.52 10.96 -7.85
C LEU A 123 7.53 10.61 -9.33
N LEU A 124 8.56 11.06 -10.04
CA LEU A 124 8.84 10.61 -11.40
C LEU A 124 9.60 9.29 -11.35
N LEU A 125 8.90 8.18 -11.58
CA LEU A 125 9.49 6.85 -11.56
C LEU A 125 10.30 6.60 -12.84
N SER A 126 11.53 6.11 -12.70
CA SER A 126 12.43 5.83 -13.82
C SER A 126 12.41 4.36 -14.26
N GLY A 127 11.88 3.46 -13.43
CA GLY A 127 11.72 2.05 -13.78
C GLY A 127 10.81 1.32 -12.81
N ILE A 128 10.02 0.38 -13.35
CA ILE A 128 9.18 -0.53 -12.58
C ILE A 128 9.33 -1.91 -13.22
N HIS A 129 9.71 -2.90 -12.43
CA HIS A 129 9.84 -4.29 -12.85
C HIS A 129 9.02 -5.18 -11.93
N ALA A 130 8.21 -6.07 -12.49
CA ALA A 130 7.29 -6.92 -11.75
C ALA A 130 7.43 -8.37 -12.25
N ASP A 131 7.74 -9.27 -11.32
CA ASP A 131 8.05 -10.68 -11.56
C ASP A 131 7.16 -11.59 -10.74
N PHE A 132 6.80 -12.73 -11.32
CA PHE A 132 6.02 -13.77 -10.65
C PHE A 132 6.84 -15.04 -10.48
N ILE A 133 6.70 -15.68 -9.31
CA ILE A 133 7.29 -16.99 -9.01
C ILE A 133 6.21 -17.84 -8.32
N ASP A 134 5.95 -19.04 -8.82
CA ASP A 134 5.08 -20.02 -8.15
C ASP A 134 5.86 -21.15 -7.47
N ASP A 135 5.27 -21.74 -6.44
CA ASP A 135 5.82 -22.92 -5.74
C ASP A 135 5.46 -24.26 -6.39
N GLY A 136 4.76 -24.24 -7.54
CA GLY A 136 4.23 -25.42 -8.21
C GLY A 136 3.06 -26.10 -7.50
N ALA A 137 2.61 -25.59 -6.36
CA ALA A 137 1.59 -26.20 -5.52
C ALA A 137 0.40 -25.28 -5.28
N THR A 138 0.55 -24.23 -4.49
CA THR A 138 -0.57 -23.41 -4.00
C THR A 138 -0.27 -21.93 -3.85
N MET A 139 0.98 -21.51 -4.08
CA MET A 139 1.41 -20.13 -3.81
C MET A 139 1.97 -19.48 -5.06
N LEU A 140 1.49 -18.28 -5.34
CA LEU A 140 2.07 -17.37 -6.32
C LEU A 140 2.65 -16.15 -5.58
N THR A 141 3.92 -15.84 -5.83
CA THR A 141 4.63 -14.68 -5.29
C THR A 141 4.78 -13.64 -6.38
N LEU A 142 4.48 -12.38 -6.05
CA LEU A 142 4.77 -11.21 -6.87
C LEU A 142 5.89 -10.41 -6.21
N SER A 143 6.97 -10.17 -6.94
CA SER A 143 8.05 -9.26 -6.56
C SER A 143 8.02 -8.04 -7.48
N VAL A 144 8.08 -6.84 -6.91
CA VAL A 144 8.14 -5.59 -7.68
C VAL A 144 9.31 -4.73 -7.23
N THR A 145 10.15 -4.34 -8.18
CA THR A 145 11.24 -3.38 -8.00
C THR A 145 10.91 -2.05 -8.67
N VAL A 146 10.97 -0.96 -7.91
CA VAL A 146 10.73 0.41 -8.39
C VAL A 146 12.00 1.23 -8.25
N ARG A 147 12.26 2.10 -9.23
CA ARG A 147 13.42 3.00 -9.28
C ARG A 147 12.99 4.44 -9.55
N THR A 148 13.72 5.38 -8.98
CA THR A 148 13.62 6.83 -9.28
C THR A 148 14.96 7.51 -9.04
N ARG A 149 15.10 8.74 -9.54
CA ARG A 149 16.09 9.70 -9.06
C ARG A 149 15.33 10.84 -8.38
N GLY A 150 15.44 10.95 -7.06
CA GLY A 150 14.56 11.84 -6.30
C GLY A 150 15.01 12.11 -4.87
N ARG A 151 14.19 12.85 -4.13
CA ARG A 151 14.49 13.38 -2.79
C ARG A 151 13.96 12.51 -1.65
N THR A 152 13.07 11.58 -1.96
CA THR A 152 12.49 10.59 -1.04
C THR A 152 12.45 9.21 -1.70
N GLY A 153 12.37 8.16 -0.88
CA GLY A 153 12.37 6.76 -1.32
C GLY A 153 11.11 6.35 -2.07
N VAL A 154 11.16 5.14 -2.63
CA VAL A 154 10.08 4.52 -3.42
C VAL A 154 9.53 3.23 -2.79
N GLU A 155 9.67 3.11 -1.46
CA GLU A 155 9.19 1.94 -0.70
C GLU A 155 7.67 1.76 -0.90
N MET A 156 6.93 2.87 -0.89
CA MET A 156 5.47 2.85 -1.00
C MET A 156 5.01 2.47 -2.40
N GLU A 157 5.75 2.85 -3.44
CA GLU A 157 5.46 2.48 -4.82
C GLU A 157 5.61 0.97 -5.03
N ALA A 158 6.66 0.38 -4.49
CA ALA A 158 6.87 -1.07 -4.56
C ALA A 158 5.78 -1.84 -3.79
N LEU A 159 5.47 -1.42 -2.55
CA LEU A 159 4.43 -2.04 -1.72
C LEU A 159 3.03 -1.94 -2.33
N THR A 160 2.70 -0.77 -2.89
CA THR A 160 1.41 -0.52 -3.54
C THR A 160 1.28 -1.36 -4.81
N ALA A 161 2.33 -1.45 -5.61
CA ALA A 161 2.36 -2.27 -6.81
C ALA A 161 2.13 -3.76 -6.53
N VAL A 162 2.83 -4.33 -5.53
CA VAL A 162 2.59 -5.71 -5.09
C VAL A 162 1.15 -5.90 -4.65
N SER A 163 0.64 -5.00 -3.80
CA SER A 163 -0.71 -5.09 -3.24
C SER A 163 -1.77 -5.12 -4.34
N VAL A 164 -1.70 -4.20 -5.29
CA VAL A 164 -2.68 -4.11 -6.37
C VAL A 164 -2.49 -5.25 -7.37
N GLY A 165 -1.25 -5.64 -7.70
CA GLY A 165 -1.00 -6.79 -8.56
C GLY A 165 -1.62 -8.08 -8.01
N LEU A 166 -1.47 -8.35 -6.71
CA LEU A 166 -2.09 -9.50 -6.06
C LEU A 166 -3.61 -9.40 -5.97
N LEU A 167 -4.16 -8.19 -5.73
CA LEU A 167 -5.61 -7.95 -5.81
C LEU A 167 -6.16 -8.23 -7.22
N THR A 168 -5.38 -7.93 -8.26
CA THR A 168 -5.75 -8.24 -9.64
C THR A 168 -5.73 -9.74 -9.91
N VAL A 169 -4.72 -10.48 -9.42
CA VAL A 169 -4.74 -11.97 -9.47
C VAL A 169 -6.01 -12.50 -8.80
N TYR A 170 -6.35 -11.96 -7.62
CA TYR A 170 -7.58 -12.35 -6.92
C TYR A 170 -8.82 -12.07 -7.78
N ASP A 171 -8.95 -10.88 -8.37
CA ASP A 171 -10.10 -10.52 -9.20
C ASP A 171 -10.29 -11.47 -10.38
N MET A 172 -9.18 -11.83 -11.02
CA MET A 172 -9.14 -12.71 -12.19
C MET A 172 -9.55 -14.14 -11.86
N CYS A 173 -9.20 -14.63 -10.67
CA CYS A 173 -9.42 -16.03 -10.27
C CYS A 173 -10.64 -16.26 -9.36
N LYS A 174 -11.24 -15.21 -8.75
CA LYS A 174 -12.34 -15.36 -7.76
C LYS A 174 -13.59 -16.09 -8.24
N ALA A 175 -13.75 -16.29 -9.54
CA ALA A 175 -14.87 -17.05 -10.10
C ALA A 175 -14.76 -18.55 -9.81
N ILE A 176 -13.53 -19.08 -9.80
CA ILE A 176 -13.24 -20.50 -9.57
C ILE A 176 -12.70 -20.78 -8.16
N ASP A 177 -12.15 -19.76 -7.51
CA ASP A 177 -11.58 -19.87 -6.17
C ASP A 177 -11.77 -18.58 -5.36
N ARG A 178 -12.74 -18.59 -4.44
CA ARG A 178 -13.00 -17.45 -3.54
C ARG A 178 -12.22 -17.54 -2.23
N GLY A 179 -11.54 -18.67 -1.98
CA GLY A 179 -10.80 -18.93 -0.74
C GLY A 179 -9.37 -18.40 -0.75
N MET A 180 -8.96 -17.75 -1.85
CA MET A 180 -7.60 -17.24 -1.99
C MET A 180 -7.26 -16.24 -0.87
N THR A 181 -6.02 -16.26 -0.40
CA THR A 181 -5.55 -15.37 0.66
C THR A 181 -4.30 -14.63 0.22
N ILE A 182 -4.35 -13.30 0.24
CA ILE A 182 -3.19 -12.42 0.01
C ILE A 182 -2.47 -12.22 1.34
N GLY A 183 -1.15 -12.37 1.34
CA GLY A 183 -0.32 -12.20 2.52
C GLY A 183 1.10 -11.81 2.18
N ASN A 184 1.93 -11.71 3.22
CA ASN A 184 3.37 -11.48 3.08
C ASN A 184 3.79 -10.23 2.29
N VAL A 185 2.89 -9.26 2.11
CA VAL A 185 3.21 -7.98 1.45
C VAL A 185 4.20 -7.21 2.31
N ARG A 186 5.43 -7.05 1.83
CA ARG A 186 6.54 -6.51 2.62
C ARG A 186 7.64 -5.95 1.73
N LEU A 187 8.42 -5.01 2.29
CA LEU A 187 9.62 -4.48 1.66
C LEU A 187 10.77 -5.48 1.81
N ASP A 188 11.49 -5.84 0.76
CA ASP A 188 12.62 -6.76 0.83
C ASP A 188 13.95 -6.01 0.83
N VAL A 189 14.07 -4.98 0.01
CA VAL A 189 15.29 -4.18 -0.13
C VAL A 189 14.90 -2.73 -0.40
N LYS A 190 15.64 -1.78 0.17
CA LYS A 190 15.70 -0.41 -0.34
C LYS A 190 17.13 0.09 -0.39
N GLU A 191 17.41 0.96 -1.35
CA GLU A 191 18.74 1.53 -1.61
C GLU A 191 18.61 3.02 -1.89
N GLY A 192 19.63 3.79 -1.49
CA GLY A 192 19.70 5.23 -1.72
C GLY A 192 19.10 6.11 -0.61
N GLY A 193 19.41 7.40 -0.68
CA GLY A 193 19.07 8.38 0.36
C GLY A 193 19.94 8.28 1.62
N GLN A 194 19.64 9.13 2.60
CA GLN A 194 20.43 9.28 3.82
C GLN A 194 20.49 7.99 4.67
N SER A 195 19.44 7.18 4.66
CA SER A 195 19.39 5.92 5.42
C SER A 195 20.25 4.80 4.82
N GLY A 196 20.82 5.02 3.62
CA GLY A 196 21.57 4.00 2.90
C GLY A 196 20.72 2.78 2.52
N THR A 197 21.39 1.65 2.37
CA THR A 197 20.77 0.37 2.02
C THR A 197 20.17 -0.29 3.24
N TRP A 198 18.91 -0.69 3.13
CA TRP A 198 18.27 -1.59 4.08
C TRP A 198 17.87 -2.86 3.34
N ARG A 199 18.16 -4.02 3.93
CA ARG A 199 17.74 -5.32 3.44
C ARG A 199 16.99 -6.01 4.55
N ARG A 200 15.89 -6.66 4.20
CA ARG A 200 15.21 -7.57 5.10
C ARG A 200 16.19 -8.69 5.41
N ASP A 201 16.46 -8.91 6.69
CA ASP A 201 17.18 -10.11 7.12
C ASP A 201 16.42 -11.32 6.57
N ALA A 202 17.13 -12.30 6.02
CA ALA A 202 16.54 -13.61 5.81
C ALA A 202 16.04 -14.06 7.19
N ALA A 203 14.73 -14.03 7.41
CA ALA A 203 14.18 -14.46 8.68
C ALA A 203 14.61 -15.92 8.91
N PRO A 204 14.87 -16.33 10.16
CA PRO A 204 15.08 -17.74 10.49
C PRO A 204 13.90 -18.62 10.06
#